data_AF-A0A848T7X9-F1
#
_entry.id   AF-A0A848T7X9-F1
#
_cell.length_a   1.000
_cell.length_b   1.000
_cell.length_c   1.000
_cell.angle_alpha   90.00
_cell.angle_beta   90.00
_cell.angle_gamma   90.00
#
_symmetry.space_group_name_H-M   'P 1'
#
loop_
_entity.id
_entity.type
_entity.pdbx_description
1 polymer ?
#
loop_
_entity_poly.entity_id
_entity_poly.type
_entity_poly.pdbx_seq_one_letter_code
_entity_poly.pdbx_strand_id
1 'polypeptide(L)'
;MDNIAGTKSSLTWAVHISVALLVALWLFPTFGLFVSSFRTADQISTSGWWKSMFPAEQTVQLRTGGRDAATQEGGVYVVEGNLLVDDEESPGTGVTLTRFGVSSRDVSAYAIGETAEFGDGDETLTLNEDGTYRYTSVEEPGRRGQRVFVSAEVPPEFTLKNYDNILFSGNNTDSMAKAFFNTLTVTVPATIIPIVIAAFAAYALAWMDFPGRALLIACVVGLLVVPLQLALIPLLKL
;
A
#
# COMPACT_ATOMS: atom_id res chain seq x y z
N MET A 1 25.54 6.19 -57.36
CA MET A 1 26.75 6.19 -56.50
C MET A 1 26.25 6.55 -55.11
N ASP A 2 25.51 5.68 -54.44
CA ASP A 2 24.67 6.12 -53.29
C ASP A 2 24.67 5.09 -52.16
N ASN A 3 25.86 4.63 -51.81
CA ASN A 3 26.13 4.00 -50.51
C ASN A 3 27.14 4.89 -49.76
N ILE A 4 26.66 6.04 -49.29
CA ILE A 4 27.38 6.83 -48.29
C ILE A 4 26.98 6.28 -46.91
N ALA A 5 27.90 5.55 -46.30
CA ALA A 5 27.88 5.27 -44.87
C ALA A 5 28.00 6.62 -44.12
N GLY A 6 26.96 7.02 -43.38
CA GLY A 6 27.06 8.19 -42.50
C GLY A 6 25.82 9.08 -42.34
N THR A 7 24.77 8.92 -43.14
CA THR A 7 23.54 9.70 -42.93
C THR A 7 22.65 8.99 -41.90
N LYS A 8 22.54 9.54 -40.68
CA LYS A 8 21.56 9.05 -39.69
C LYS A 8 20.19 9.01 -40.37
N SER A 9 19.60 7.81 -40.46
CA SER A 9 18.28 7.62 -41.05
C SER A 9 17.31 8.61 -40.38
N SER A 10 16.48 9.31 -41.16
CA SER A 10 15.43 10.20 -40.61
C SER A 10 14.49 9.45 -39.65
N LEU A 11 14.47 8.11 -39.70
CA LEU A 11 13.76 7.23 -38.79
C LEU A 11 14.37 7.13 -37.38
N THR A 12 15.60 7.58 -37.12
CA THR A 12 16.23 7.49 -35.79
C THR A 12 15.43 8.24 -34.72
N TRP A 13 14.81 9.38 -35.07
CA TRP A 13 13.94 10.12 -34.15
C TRP A 13 12.68 9.33 -33.78
N ALA A 14 12.06 8.66 -34.77
CA ALA A 14 10.92 7.78 -34.53
C ALA A 14 11.30 6.62 -33.59
N VAL A 15 12.47 5.99 -33.81
CA VAL A 15 13.00 4.94 -32.93
C VAL A 15 13.20 5.46 -31.51
N HIS A 16 13.83 6.63 -31.33
CA HIS A 16 14.04 7.21 -30.00
C HIS A 16 12.73 7.52 -29.29
N ILE A 17 11.73 8.04 -30.00
CA ILE A 17 10.40 8.27 -29.44
C ILE A 17 9.74 6.95 -29.05
N SER A 18 9.76 5.94 -29.92
CA SER A 18 9.19 4.63 -29.61
C SER A 18 9.85 4.02 -28.37
N VAL A 19 11.17 4.10 -28.26
CA VAL A 19 11.90 3.63 -27.08
C VAL A 19 11.52 4.44 -25.85
N ALA A 20 11.45 5.77 -25.94
CA ALA A 20 11.06 6.62 -24.82
C ALA A 20 9.63 6.33 -24.34
N LEU A 21 8.68 6.11 -25.26
CA LEU A 21 7.30 5.74 -24.93
C LEU A 21 7.23 4.36 -24.26
N LEU A 22 7.99 3.39 -24.74
CA LEU A 22 8.06 2.05 -24.14
C LEU A 22 8.62 2.14 -22.72
N VAL A 23 9.70 2.89 -22.53
CA VAL A 23 10.29 3.15 -21.20
C VAL A 23 9.29 3.85 -20.28
N ALA A 24 8.61 4.90 -20.75
CA ALA A 24 7.60 5.61 -19.97
C ALA A 24 6.43 4.69 -19.56
N LEU A 25 5.94 3.86 -20.49
CA LEU A 25 4.89 2.88 -20.23
C LEU A 25 5.30 1.85 -19.17
N TRP A 26 6.56 1.41 -19.22
CA TRP A 26 7.09 0.44 -18.25
C TRP A 26 7.36 1.06 -16.88
N LEU A 27 7.79 2.34 -16.82
CA LEU A 27 8.03 3.06 -15.57
C LEU A 27 6.76 3.59 -14.91
N PHE A 28 5.67 3.79 -15.65
CA PHE A 28 4.40 4.29 -15.13
C PHE A 28 3.90 3.54 -13.87
N PRO A 29 3.81 2.19 -13.85
CA PRO A 29 3.43 1.47 -12.62
C PRO A 29 4.45 1.62 -11.49
N THR A 30 5.75 1.61 -11.79
CA THR A 30 6.81 1.75 -10.77
C THR A 30 6.78 3.13 -10.12
N PHE A 31 6.57 4.18 -10.92
CA PHE A 31 6.39 5.54 -10.42
C PHE A 31 5.11 5.66 -9.58
N GLY A 32 4.04 4.96 -9.97
CA GLY A 32 2.84 4.87 -9.16
C GLY A 32 3.08 4.26 -7.77
N LEU A 33 3.86 3.19 -7.68
CA LEU A 33 4.26 2.59 -6.41
C LEU A 33 5.12 3.56 -5.58
N PHE A 34 6.04 4.28 -6.22
CA PHE A 34 6.86 5.29 -5.55
C PHE A 34 6.04 6.45 -5.00
N VAL A 35 5.05 6.96 -5.73
CA VAL A 35 4.15 8.00 -5.19
C VAL A 35 3.28 7.43 -4.07
N SER A 36 2.81 6.20 -4.22
CA SER A 36 1.94 5.55 -3.23
C SER A 36 2.66 5.23 -1.92
N SER A 37 3.97 5.02 -1.92
CA SER A 37 4.72 4.74 -0.69
C SER A 37 4.74 5.92 0.29
N PHE A 38 4.52 7.15 -0.18
CA PHE A 38 4.36 8.34 0.65
C PHE A 38 2.93 8.65 1.05
N ARG A 39 1.93 7.88 0.58
CA ARG A 39 0.51 8.10 0.88
C ARG A 39 0.05 7.22 2.04
N THR A 40 -1.00 7.64 2.74
CA THR A 40 -1.62 6.81 3.79
C THR A 40 -2.39 5.64 3.19
N ALA A 41 -2.66 4.61 4.00
CA ALA A 41 -3.42 3.44 3.55
C ALA A 41 -4.83 3.83 3.03
N ASP A 42 -5.48 4.78 3.69
CA ASP A 42 -6.82 5.26 3.34
C ASP A 42 -6.84 6.02 2.01
N GLN A 43 -5.80 6.80 1.71
CA GLN A 43 -5.67 7.46 0.42
C GLN A 43 -5.43 6.47 -0.74
N ILE A 44 -4.67 5.41 -0.48
CA ILE A 44 -4.35 4.38 -1.48
C ILE A 44 -5.60 3.56 -1.85
N SER A 45 -6.47 3.27 -0.87
CA SER A 45 -7.70 2.50 -1.10
C SER A 45 -8.80 3.32 -1.80
N THR A 46 -8.81 4.63 -1.63
CA THR A 46 -9.85 5.54 -2.16
C THR A 46 -9.53 6.13 -3.53
N SER A 47 -8.26 6.34 -3.87
CA SER A 47 -7.89 7.01 -5.12
C SER A 47 -6.56 6.56 -5.73
N GLY A 48 -6.52 6.55 -7.07
CA GLY A 48 -5.30 6.25 -7.82
C GLY A 48 -4.18 7.25 -7.56
N TRP A 49 -2.93 6.79 -7.66
CA TRP A 49 -1.73 7.59 -7.37
C TRP A 49 -1.59 8.86 -8.22
N TRP A 50 -2.16 8.88 -9.43
CA TRP A 50 -2.17 10.06 -10.29
C TRP A 50 -3.05 11.21 -9.74
N LYS A 51 -3.93 10.93 -8.77
CA LYS A 51 -4.72 11.94 -8.04
C LYS A 51 -4.09 12.34 -6.70
N SER A 52 -2.86 11.93 -6.39
CA SER A 52 -2.25 12.12 -5.07
C SER A 52 -2.10 13.57 -4.63
N MET A 53 -2.14 14.54 -5.55
CA MET A 53 -2.04 15.97 -5.26
C MET A 53 -3.39 16.67 -5.10
N PHE A 54 -4.50 15.95 -5.22
CA PHE A 54 -5.84 16.51 -5.15
C PHE A 54 -6.60 15.95 -3.95
N PRO A 55 -7.58 16.70 -3.41
CA PRO A 55 -8.51 16.16 -2.43
C PRO A 55 -9.17 14.89 -2.95
N ALA A 56 -9.36 13.94 -2.05
CA ALA A 56 -10.04 12.69 -2.34
C ALA A 56 -11.14 12.48 -1.29
N GLU A 57 -12.28 11.98 -1.76
CA GLU A 57 -13.35 11.58 -0.86
C GLU A 57 -12.90 10.34 -0.07
N GLN A 58 -12.93 10.48 1.26
CA GLN A 58 -12.61 9.42 2.20
C GLN A 58 -13.79 9.22 3.14
N THR A 59 -14.15 7.97 3.37
CA THR A 59 -15.15 7.60 4.37
C THR A 59 -14.43 7.27 5.66
N VAL A 60 -14.63 8.12 6.66
CA VAL A 60 -14.08 7.94 8.01
C VAL A 60 -15.20 7.44 8.92
N GLN A 61 -14.85 6.57 9.86
CA GLN A 61 -15.79 6.08 10.84
C GLN A 61 -15.60 6.85 12.14
N LEU A 62 -16.62 7.59 12.55
CA LEU A 62 -16.62 8.42 13.75
C LEU A 62 -17.68 7.93 14.74
N ARG A 63 -17.68 8.50 15.94
CA ARG A 63 -18.68 8.19 16.97
C ARG A 63 -19.35 9.44 17.51
N THR A 64 -20.65 9.32 17.77
CA THR A 64 -21.36 10.30 18.58
C THR A 64 -20.91 10.21 20.04
N GLY A 65 -21.24 11.24 20.82
CA GLY A 65 -21.16 11.19 22.27
C GLY A 65 -21.97 10.02 22.82
N GLY A 66 -21.46 9.42 23.88
CA GLY A 66 -22.15 8.36 24.60
C GLY A 66 -23.10 8.89 25.66
N ARG A 67 -23.48 7.98 26.56
CA ARG A 67 -24.33 8.26 27.73
C ARG A 67 -23.94 9.50 28.53
N ASP A 68 -22.65 9.75 28.73
CA ASP A 68 -22.18 10.85 29.58
C ASP A 68 -22.48 12.24 28.97
N ALA A 69 -22.70 12.30 27.65
CA ALA A 69 -23.09 13.51 26.92
C ALA A 69 -24.61 13.61 26.69
N ALA A 70 -25.39 12.60 27.10
CA ALA A 70 -26.82 12.55 26.86
C ALA A 70 -27.59 13.40 27.87
N THR A 71 -28.46 14.26 27.36
CA THR A 71 -29.39 15.07 28.15
C THR A 71 -30.82 14.65 27.82
N GLN A 72 -31.71 14.63 28.83
CA GLN A 72 -33.10 14.25 28.60
C GLN A 72 -33.94 15.49 28.24
N GLU A 73 -34.50 15.50 27.04
CA GLU A 73 -35.37 16.57 26.55
C GLU A 73 -36.68 15.96 26.05
N GLY A 74 -37.82 16.40 26.59
CA GLY A 74 -39.13 15.98 26.07
C GLY A 74 -39.41 14.47 26.14
N GLY A 75 -38.72 13.73 27.02
CA GLY A 75 -38.87 12.28 27.17
C GLY A 75 -37.96 11.43 26.29
N VAL A 76 -37.10 12.05 25.46
CA VAL A 76 -36.05 11.37 24.70
C VAL A 76 -34.66 11.79 25.18
N TYR A 77 -33.67 10.93 24.98
CA TYR A 77 -32.27 11.25 25.19
C TYR A 77 -31.72 11.95 23.96
N VAL A 78 -31.06 13.09 24.16
CA VAL A 78 -30.46 13.91 23.11
C VAL A 78 -28.96 14.03 23.38
N VAL A 79 -28.15 13.78 22.35
CA VAL A 79 -26.71 14.02 22.37
C VAL A 79 -26.39 14.99 21.24
N GLU A 80 -25.76 16.10 21.60
CA GLU A 80 -25.26 17.09 20.65
C GLU A 80 -23.75 17.21 20.80
N GLY A 81 -23.07 17.43 19.68
CA GLY A 81 -21.62 17.58 19.63
C GLY A 81 -21.16 17.89 18.22
N ASN A 82 -19.85 17.77 17.98
CA ASN A 82 -19.27 17.98 16.66
C ASN A 82 -18.34 16.82 16.27
N LEU A 83 -18.72 16.04 15.25
CA LEU A 83 -17.95 14.88 14.79
C LEU A 83 -16.58 15.28 14.23
N LEU A 84 -16.41 16.52 13.74
CA LEU A 84 -15.16 17.00 13.19
C LEU A 84 -14.15 17.45 14.25
N VAL A 85 -14.57 17.59 15.51
CA VAL A 85 -13.74 18.12 16.60
C VAL A 85 -13.59 17.12 17.76
N ASP A 86 -14.67 16.41 18.09
CA ASP A 86 -14.74 15.64 19.34
C ASP A 86 -14.13 14.24 19.24
N ASP A 87 -13.95 13.69 18.03
CA ASP A 87 -13.40 12.36 17.78
C ASP A 87 -11.93 12.45 17.31
N GLU A 88 -11.04 11.63 17.88
CA GLU A 88 -9.61 11.60 17.52
C GLU A 88 -9.38 11.10 16.09
N GLU A 89 -10.28 10.26 15.57
CA GLU A 89 -10.22 9.76 14.19
C GLU A 89 -10.81 10.78 13.18
N SER A 90 -11.25 11.95 13.65
CA SER A 90 -11.81 13.01 12.82
C SER A 90 -10.83 13.46 11.71
N PRO A 91 -11.33 13.73 10.48
CA PRO A 91 -10.55 14.37 9.43
C PRO A 91 -10.21 15.85 9.71
N GLY A 92 -10.69 16.42 10.83
CA GLY A 92 -10.44 17.78 11.28
C GLY A 92 -11.44 18.81 10.72
N THR A 93 -11.28 20.07 11.14
CA THR A 93 -12.13 21.16 10.67
C THR A 93 -11.70 21.67 9.29
N GLY A 94 -12.65 22.18 8.51
CA GLY A 94 -12.38 22.72 7.16
C GLY A 94 -12.44 21.69 6.03
N VAL A 95 -12.88 20.46 6.30
CA VAL A 95 -13.22 19.47 5.27
C VAL A 95 -14.65 19.66 4.77
N THR A 96 -14.90 19.29 3.52
CA THR A 96 -16.25 19.33 2.95
C THR A 96 -16.92 17.98 3.14
N LEU A 97 -17.97 17.93 3.96
CA LEU A 97 -18.80 16.74 4.14
C LEU A 97 -19.67 16.54 2.90
N THR A 98 -19.66 15.33 2.34
CA THR A 98 -20.44 15.00 1.13
C THR A 98 -21.70 14.21 1.50
N ARG A 99 -21.53 13.13 2.26
CA ARG A 99 -22.59 12.19 2.65
C ARG A 99 -22.27 11.55 3.99
N PHE A 100 -23.27 10.93 4.59
CA PHE A 100 -23.07 10.11 5.79
C PHE A 100 -23.95 8.86 5.79
N GLY A 101 -23.62 7.93 6.67
CA GLY A 101 -24.34 6.69 6.85
C GLY A 101 -24.24 6.18 8.28
N VAL A 102 -25.28 5.49 8.73
CA VAL A 102 -25.37 4.92 10.09
C VAL A 102 -25.10 3.40 10.11
N SER A 103 -24.84 2.81 8.93
CA SER A 103 -24.58 1.38 8.77
C SER A 103 -23.36 1.15 7.90
N SER A 104 -22.56 0.13 8.22
CA SER A 104 -21.44 -0.29 7.38
C SER A 104 -21.89 -0.90 6.05
N ARG A 105 -23.18 -1.24 5.91
CA ARG A 105 -23.76 -1.79 4.68
C ARG A 105 -23.98 -0.71 3.62
N ASP A 106 -24.27 0.51 4.07
CA ASP A 106 -24.45 1.68 3.22
C ASP A 106 -23.96 2.93 3.96
N VAL A 107 -22.69 3.25 3.74
CA VAL A 107 -21.95 4.29 4.45
C VAL A 107 -22.24 5.70 3.95
N SER A 108 -22.98 5.83 2.84
CA SER A 108 -23.28 7.11 2.18
C SER A 108 -24.78 7.25 1.89
N ALA A 109 -25.62 6.57 2.67
CA ALA A 109 -27.06 6.49 2.47
C ALA A 109 -27.76 7.86 2.48
N TYR A 110 -27.31 8.78 3.35
CA TYR A 110 -27.99 10.03 3.64
C TYR A 110 -27.19 11.25 3.17
N ALA A 111 -27.91 12.30 2.75
CA ALA A 111 -27.31 13.60 2.44
C ALA A 111 -27.08 14.42 3.71
N ILE A 112 -26.10 15.32 3.71
CA ILE A 112 -25.87 16.21 4.85
C ILE A 112 -27.12 17.07 5.10
N GLY A 113 -27.51 17.20 6.37
CA GLY A 113 -28.74 17.85 6.82
C GLY A 113 -29.98 16.95 6.85
N GLU A 114 -29.90 15.73 6.30
CA GLU A 114 -30.97 14.73 6.40
C GLU A 114 -30.95 14.03 7.77
N THR A 115 -32.11 13.60 8.24
CA THR A 115 -32.22 12.78 9.45
C THR A 115 -32.15 11.30 9.08
N ALA A 116 -31.10 10.64 9.56
CA ALA A 116 -30.92 9.20 9.43
C ALA A 116 -31.56 8.45 10.61
N GLU A 117 -32.15 7.29 10.34
CA GLU A 117 -32.71 6.40 11.35
C GLU A 117 -31.82 5.17 11.53
N PHE A 118 -31.59 4.76 12.78
CA PHE A 118 -30.88 3.51 13.08
C PHE A 118 -31.88 2.37 13.31
N GLY A 119 -31.58 1.20 12.76
CA GLY A 119 -32.32 -0.03 13.06
C GLY A 119 -33.83 0.09 12.83
N ASP A 120 -34.60 -0.07 13.90
CA ASP A 120 -36.07 -0.04 13.90
C ASP A 120 -36.67 1.38 14.01
N GLY A 121 -35.83 2.43 14.03
CA GLY A 121 -36.26 3.84 14.03
C GLY A 121 -36.31 4.54 15.40
N ASP A 122 -35.94 3.84 16.48
CA ASP A 122 -35.93 4.38 17.85
C ASP A 122 -34.78 5.37 18.12
N GLU A 123 -33.80 5.40 17.24
CA GLU A 123 -32.67 6.32 17.29
C GLU A 123 -32.57 7.08 15.96
N THR A 124 -32.28 8.37 16.03
CA THR A 124 -32.09 9.22 14.85
C THR A 124 -30.84 10.08 14.96
N LEU A 125 -30.25 10.43 13.82
CA LEU A 125 -29.10 11.32 13.72
C LEU A 125 -29.31 12.32 12.60
N THR A 126 -29.14 13.60 12.89
CA THR A 126 -28.99 14.64 11.88
C THR A 126 -27.59 15.21 11.95
N LEU A 127 -26.89 15.26 10.82
CA LEU A 127 -25.52 15.79 10.70
C LEU A 127 -25.52 17.02 9.80
N ASN A 128 -24.98 18.14 10.28
CA ASN A 128 -24.87 19.40 9.54
C ASN A 128 -23.52 19.52 8.84
N GLU A 129 -23.42 20.47 7.89
CA GLU A 129 -22.21 20.72 7.09
C GLU A 129 -20.98 21.12 7.91
N ASP A 130 -21.18 21.76 9.07
CA ASP A 130 -20.12 22.19 9.98
C ASP A 130 -19.64 21.08 10.93
N GLY A 131 -20.16 19.85 10.75
CA GLY A 131 -19.86 18.70 11.58
C GLY A 131 -20.67 18.61 12.87
N THR A 132 -21.50 19.62 13.18
CA THR A 132 -22.42 19.53 14.32
C THR A 132 -23.47 18.48 14.05
N TYR A 133 -23.79 17.70 15.08
CA TYR A 133 -24.80 16.66 14.97
C TYR A 133 -25.77 16.73 16.13
N ARG A 134 -26.98 16.23 15.86
CA ARG A 134 -28.01 15.97 16.86
C ARG A 134 -28.43 14.52 16.75
N TYR A 135 -28.10 13.76 17.78
CA TYR A 135 -28.49 12.36 17.95
C TYR A 135 -29.60 12.26 18.97
N THR A 136 -30.66 11.51 18.67
CA THR A 136 -31.76 11.27 19.60
C THR A 136 -32.01 9.78 19.78
N SER A 137 -32.37 9.36 20.99
CA SER A 137 -32.71 7.98 21.30
C SER A 137 -33.89 7.94 22.27
N VAL A 138 -34.84 7.03 22.02
CA VAL A 138 -35.94 6.76 22.96
C VAL A 138 -35.42 6.07 24.23
N GLU A 139 -34.45 5.16 24.08
CA GLU A 139 -33.80 4.47 25.20
C GLU A 139 -32.50 5.16 25.64
N GLU A 140 -32.02 4.83 26.85
CA GLU A 140 -30.75 5.39 27.35
C GLU A 140 -29.58 4.92 26.47
N PRO A 141 -28.82 5.84 25.84
CA PRO A 141 -27.81 5.45 24.87
C PRO A 141 -26.66 4.66 25.48
N GLY A 142 -25.99 3.91 24.62
CA GLY A 142 -24.78 3.17 24.96
C GLY A 142 -23.64 4.07 25.43
N ARG A 143 -22.71 3.50 26.20
CA ARG A 143 -21.60 4.24 26.82
C ARG A 143 -20.64 4.89 25.80
N ARG A 144 -20.53 4.34 24.58
CA ARG A 144 -19.56 4.77 23.55
C ARG A 144 -20.20 5.51 22.36
N GLY A 145 -21.50 5.84 22.46
CA GLY A 145 -22.27 6.44 21.36
C GLY A 145 -22.44 5.52 20.15
N GLN A 146 -23.10 6.03 19.13
CA GLN A 146 -23.35 5.33 17.87
C GLN A 146 -22.23 5.54 16.87
N ARG A 147 -22.01 4.55 16.00
CA ARG A 147 -21.04 4.65 14.90
C ARG A 147 -21.69 5.38 13.73
N VAL A 148 -20.97 6.36 13.19
CA VAL A 148 -21.39 7.13 12.04
C VAL A 148 -20.27 7.07 11.01
N PHE A 149 -20.60 6.76 9.77
CA PHE A 149 -19.68 6.81 8.65
C PHE A 149 -19.89 8.13 7.95
N VAL A 150 -18.82 8.91 7.83
CA VAL A 150 -18.87 10.25 7.24
C VAL A 150 -17.95 10.26 6.03
N SER A 151 -18.50 10.56 4.87
CA SER A 151 -17.74 10.80 3.65
C SER A 151 -17.39 12.28 3.57
N ALA A 152 -16.10 12.57 3.44
CA ALA A 152 -15.58 13.93 3.36
C ALA A 152 -14.47 14.05 2.31
N GLU A 153 -14.38 15.19 1.65
CA GLU A 153 -13.22 15.54 0.83
C GLU A 153 -12.06 15.95 1.72
N VAL A 154 -11.07 15.07 1.82
CA VAL A 154 -9.88 15.26 2.67
C VAL A 154 -8.70 15.70 1.80
N PRO A 155 -7.93 16.73 2.21
CA PRO A 155 -6.75 17.17 1.46
C PRO A 155 -5.67 16.08 1.40
N PRO A 156 -4.78 16.13 0.40
CA PRO A 156 -3.71 15.16 0.28
C PRO A 156 -2.69 15.29 1.41
N GLU A 157 -2.51 14.23 2.20
CA GLU A 157 -1.40 14.07 3.14
C GLU A 157 -0.28 13.24 2.51
N PHE A 158 0.97 13.64 2.75
CA PHE A 158 2.16 12.84 2.44
C PHE A 158 2.93 12.56 3.73
N THR A 159 3.37 11.31 3.90
CA THR A 159 3.98 10.84 5.14
C THR A 159 5.12 9.85 4.90
N LEU A 160 6.03 9.77 5.86
CA LEU A 160 7.11 8.78 5.91
C LEU A 160 6.82 7.65 6.91
N LYS A 161 5.66 7.68 7.58
CA LYS A 161 5.27 6.69 8.60
C LYS A 161 5.29 5.25 8.06
N ASN A 162 4.97 5.04 6.78
CA ASN A 162 5.05 3.73 6.14
C ASN A 162 6.46 3.12 6.21
N TYR A 163 7.48 3.92 5.93
CA TYR A 163 8.88 3.49 5.98
C TYR A 163 9.32 3.21 7.41
N ASP A 164 8.95 4.08 8.35
CA ASP A 164 9.26 3.89 9.76
C ASP A 164 8.64 2.60 10.31
N ASN A 165 7.36 2.36 10.00
CA ASN A 165 6.64 1.15 10.37
C ASN A 165 7.28 -0.13 9.82
N ILE A 166 7.78 -0.12 8.58
CA ILE A 166 8.31 -1.33 7.91
C ILE A 166 9.80 -1.57 8.22
N LEU A 167 10.59 -0.50 8.30
CA LEU A 167 12.05 -0.59 8.48
C LEU A 167 12.46 -0.62 9.95
N PHE A 168 11.80 0.17 10.81
CA PHE A 168 12.30 0.47 12.16
C PHE A 168 11.35 0.06 13.28
N SER A 169 10.03 -0.01 13.04
CA SER A 169 9.10 -0.42 14.09
C SER A 169 9.29 -1.91 14.44
N GLY A 170 9.75 -2.17 15.66
CA GLY A 170 9.97 -3.53 16.20
C GLY A 170 8.69 -4.27 16.59
N ASN A 171 7.52 -3.67 16.34
CA ASN A 171 6.22 -4.21 16.75
C ASN A 171 5.63 -5.18 15.72
N ASN A 172 6.08 -5.13 14.46
CA ASN A 172 5.72 -6.13 13.46
C ASN A 172 6.65 -7.33 13.58
N THR A 173 6.06 -8.54 13.61
CA THR A 173 6.76 -9.81 13.91
C THR A 173 7.92 -10.12 12.98
N ASP A 174 8.02 -9.46 11.82
CA ASP A 174 9.12 -9.57 10.87
C ASP A 174 9.50 -8.20 10.29
N SER A 175 10.32 -7.41 11.02
CA SER A 175 10.85 -6.17 10.45
C SER A 175 11.63 -6.46 9.16
N MET A 176 11.40 -5.66 8.12
CA MET A 176 12.06 -5.87 6.82
C MET A 176 13.58 -5.78 6.94
N ALA A 177 14.07 -4.96 7.87
CA ALA A 177 15.49 -4.89 8.21
C ALA A 177 16.05 -6.23 8.68
N LYS A 178 15.33 -6.96 9.54
CA LYS A 178 15.73 -8.30 10.00
C LYS A 178 15.72 -9.30 8.84
N ALA A 179 14.68 -9.28 7.99
CA ALA A 179 14.61 -10.13 6.80
C ALA A 179 15.77 -9.86 5.83
N PHE A 180 16.14 -8.59 5.65
CA PHE A 180 17.28 -8.17 4.85
C PHE A 180 18.60 -8.74 5.37
N PHE A 181 18.89 -8.60 6.67
CA PHE A 181 20.11 -9.16 7.26
C PHE A 181 20.13 -10.69 7.28
N ASN A 182 18.99 -11.35 7.48
CA ASN A 182 18.87 -12.80 7.35
C ASN A 182 19.24 -13.26 5.93
N THR A 183 18.72 -12.56 4.92
CA THR A 183 19.05 -12.83 3.51
C THR A 183 20.53 -12.62 3.25
N LEU A 184 21.09 -11.48 3.68
CA LEU A 184 22.51 -11.17 3.51
C LEU A 184 23.42 -12.25 4.12
N THR A 185 23.05 -12.72 5.32
CA THR A 185 23.79 -13.76 6.06
C THR A 185 23.85 -15.07 5.29
N VAL A 186 22.83 -15.39 4.49
CA VAL A 186 22.80 -16.59 3.64
C VAL A 186 23.49 -16.34 2.29
N THR A 187 23.21 -15.21 1.64
CA THR A 187 23.70 -14.93 0.28
C THR A 187 25.20 -14.65 0.22
N VAL A 188 25.77 -14.00 1.25
CA VAL A 188 27.20 -13.67 1.26
C VAL A 188 28.08 -14.93 1.30
N PRO A 189 27.87 -15.89 2.21
CA PRO A 189 28.62 -17.16 2.17
C PRO A 189 28.31 -17.98 0.91
N ALA A 190 27.05 -18.02 0.47
CA ALA A 190 26.62 -18.78 -0.70
C ALA A 190 27.22 -18.26 -2.02
N THR A 191 27.71 -17.01 -2.07
CA THR A 191 28.42 -16.46 -3.23
C THR A 191 29.93 -16.61 -3.07
N ILE A 192 30.48 -16.25 -1.91
CA ILE A 192 31.94 -16.25 -1.70
C ILE A 192 32.51 -17.67 -1.74
N ILE A 193 31.91 -18.63 -1.02
CA ILE A 193 32.46 -19.98 -0.89
C ILE A 193 32.54 -20.68 -2.27
N PRO A 194 31.46 -20.72 -3.07
CA PRO A 194 31.53 -21.34 -4.40
C PRO A 194 32.48 -20.62 -5.35
N ILE A 195 32.55 -19.28 -5.33
CA ILE A 195 33.48 -18.52 -6.17
C ILE A 195 34.93 -18.88 -5.83
N VAL A 196 35.28 -18.94 -4.55
CA VAL A 196 36.64 -19.28 -4.12
C VAL A 196 37.02 -20.70 -4.53
N ILE A 197 36.12 -21.69 -4.31
CA ILE A 197 36.34 -23.08 -4.72
C ILE A 197 36.47 -23.18 -6.25
N ALA A 198 35.58 -22.50 -6.99
CA ALA A 198 35.61 -22.48 -8.44
C ALA A 198 36.90 -21.83 -8.97
N ALA A 199 37.40 -20.77 -8.33
CA ALA A 199 38.65 -20.12 -8.72
C ALA A 199 39.86 -21.07 -8.54
N PHE A 200 39.93 -21.81 -7.43
CA PHE A 200 40.98 -22.81 -7.23
C PHE A 200 40.89 -23.96 -8.24
N ALA A 201 39.67 -24.48 -8.48
CA ALA A 201 39.45 -25.53 -9.48
C ALA A 201 39.81 -25.05 -10.89
N ALA A 202 39.44 -23.82 -11.25
CA ALA A 202 39.76 -23.21 -12.54
C ALA A 202 41.28 -23.05 -12.72
N TYR A 203 42.00 -22.60 -11.69
CA TYR A 203 43.46 -22.51 -11.73
C TYR A 203 44.11 -23.88 -11.99
N ALA A 204 43.70 -24.90 -11.24
CA ALA A 204 44.23 -26.26 -11.41
C ALA A 204 43.93 -26.82 -12.82
N LEU A 205 42.71 -26.62 -13.33
CA LEU A 205 42.32 -27.11 -14.66
C LEU A 205 42.97 -26.33 -15.80
N ALA A 206 43.27 -25.04 -15.61
CA ALA A 206 43.86 -24.21 -16.66
C ALA A 206 45.39 -24.33 -16.75
N TRP A 207 46.08 -24.51 -15.61
CA TRP A 207 47.54 -24.39 -15.56
C TRP A 207 48.29 -25.65 -15.11
N MET A 208 47.62 -26.68 -14.59
CA MET A 208 48.27 -27.92 -14.16
C MET A 208 48.05 -29.06 -15.17
N ASP A 209 49.09 -29.88 -15.36
CA ASP A 209 49.03 -31.11 -16.15
C ASP A 209 48.91 -32.32 -15.21
N PHE A 210 47.79 -33.04 -15.29
CA PHE A 210 47.53 -34.24 -14.50
C PHE A 210 46.63 -35.22 -15.27
N PRO A 211 46.72 -36.54 -14.99
CA PRO A 211 45.93 -37.54 -15.71
C PRO A 211 44.43 -37.37 -15.41
N GLY A 212 43.59 -37.34 -16.46
CA GLY A 212 42.13 -37.22 -16.34
C GLY A 212 41.56 -35.80 -16.49
N ARG A 213 42.40 -34.77 -16.71
CA ARG A 213 41.97 -33.36 -16.89
C ARG A 213 40.86 -33.17 -17.93
N ALA A 214 41.01 -33.80 -19.11
CA ALA A 214 40.04 -33.65 -20.21
C ALA A 214 38.65 -34.21 -19.85
N LEU A 215 38.59 -35.29 -19.06
CA LEU A 215 37.34 -35.89 -18.62
C LEU A 215 36.64 -34.98 -17.60
N LEU A 216 37.39 -34.40 -16.65
CA LEU A 216 36.84 -33.43 -15.69
C LEU A 216 36.27 -32.18 -16.38
N ILE A 217 36.99 -31.63 -17.36
CA ILE A 217 36.50 -30.49 -18.15
C ILE A 217 35.20 -30.85 -18.88
N ALA A 218 35.17 -32.00 -19.56
CA ALA A 218 33.97 -32.46 -20.25
C ALA A 218 32.78 -32.66 -19.30
N CYS A 219 33.02 -33.17 -18.08
CA CYS A 219 31.99 -33.35 -17.06
C CYS A 219 31.43 -32.01 -16.56
N VAL A 220 32.30 -31.04 -16.23
CA VAL A 220 31.87 -29.70 -15.78
C VAL A 220 31.06 -29.00 -16.86
N VAL A 221 31.54 -29.02 -18.11
CA VAL A 221 30.81 -28.43 -19.24
C VAL A 221 29.48 -29.13 -19.47
N GLY A 222 29.44 -30.47 -19.39
CA GLY A 222 28.20 -31.24 -19.50
C GLY A 222 27.19 -30.90 -18.41
N LEU A 223 27.65 -30.66 -17.17
CA LEU A 223 26.79 -30.27 -16.06
C LEU A 223 26.19 -28.87 -16.21
N LEU A 224 26.85 -27.95 -16.92
CA LEU A 224 26.28 -26.61 -17.22
C LEU A 224 25.06 -26.66 -18.15
N VAL A 225 24.91 -27.74 -18.92
CA VAL A 225 23.78 -27.93 -19.84
C VAL A 225 22.52 -28.38 -19.10
N VAL A 226 22.66 -28.88 -17.86
CA VAL A 226 21.52 -29.38 -17.09
C VAL A 226 20.64 -28.21 -16.64
N PRO A 227 19.35 -28.19 -17.04
CA PRO A 227 18.44 -27.15 -16.61
C PRO A 227 18.19 -27.25 -15.11
N LEU A 228 18.37 -26.14 -14.40
CA LEU A 228 18.21 -26.05 -12.95
C LEU A 228 16.82 -26.51 -12.48
N GLN A 229 15.81 -26.37 -13.34
CA GLN A 229 14.44 -26.82 -13.09
C GLN A 229 14.34 -28.33 -12.84
N LEU A 230 15.19 -29.15 -13.47
CA LEU A 230 15.22 -30.60 -13.22
C LEU A 230 15.81 -30.95 -11.85
N ALA A 231 16.69 -30.10 -11.31
CA ALA A 231 17.31 -30.30 -10.00
C ALA A 231 16.36 -29.96 -8.82
N LEU A 232 15.32 -29.17 -9.05
CA LEU A 232 14.37 -28.73 -8.00
C LEU A 232 13.29 -29.78 -7.67
N ILE A 233 12.93 -30.66 -8.62
CA ILE A 233 11.83 -31.65 -8.46
C ILE A 233 12.01 -32.58 -7.24
N PRO A 234 13.21 -33.14 -6.96
CA PRO A 234 13.39 -34.05 -5.82
C PRO A 234 13.34 -33.32 -4.47
N LEU A 235 13.74 -32.05 -4.44
CA LEU A 235 13.84 -31.24 -3.23
C LEU A 235 12.46 -30.81 -2.70
N LEU A 236 11.46 -30.73 -3.58
CA LEU A 236 10.06 -30.38 -3.24
C LEU A 236 9.18 -31.60 -2.87
N LYS A 237 9.73 -32.82 -2.92
CA LYS A 237 9.03 -34.07 -2.55
C LYS A 237 9.39 -34.58 -1.14
N LEU A 238 10.29 -33.89 -0.45
CA LEU A 238 10.61 -34.09 0.96
C LEU A 238 9.76 -33.15 1.82
#